data_AF-A0A073KNL5-F1
#
_entry.id   AF-A0A073KNL5-F1
#
_cell.length_a   1.000
_cell.length_b   1.000
_cell.length_c   1.000
_cell.angle_alpha   90.00
_cell.angle_beta   90.00
_cell.angle_gamma   90.00
#
_symmetry.space_group_name_H-M   'P 1'
#
loop_
_entity.id
_entity.type
_entity.pdbx_description
1 polymer ?
#
loop_
_entity_poly.entity_id
_entity_poly.type
_entity_poly.pdbx_seq_one_letter_code
_entity_poly.pdbx_strand_id
1 'polypeptide(L)'
;MNDVQQSLIESIQILAGERLKNINFTKSFTGIVIEVNGLQAIVEINGSNSDCIIPQNLSSYIGKNDIVIVQDISNTKSQKIVQGVISSTNRDMFHIYDTVEDRIVSSIEQLWDEELQQEIHVVFEIE
;
A
#
# COMPACT_ATOMS: atom_id res chain seq x y z
N MET A 1 -39.92 22.54 9.96
CA MET A 1 -38.86 22.78 8.94
C MET A 1 -39.58 22.95 7.62
N ASN A 2 -39.28 23.99 6.85
CA ASN A 2 -40.08 24.34 5.66
C ASN A 2 -39.68 23.42 4.50
N ASP A 3 -40.63 22.87 3.73
CA ASP A 3 -40.38 21.87 2.67
C ASP A 3 -39.33 22.30 1.64
N VAL A 4 -39.23 23.62 1.41
CA VAL A 4 -38.22 24.25 0.54
C VAL A 4 -36.80 24.05 1.06
N GLN A 5 -36.59 24.15 2.37
CA GLN A 5 -35.27 23.93 2.99
C GLN A 5 -34.88 22.45 2.94
N GLN A 6 -35.85 21.55 3.08
CA GLN A 6 -35.63 20.10 2.96
C GLN A 6 -35.19 19.73 1.53
N SER A 7 -35.90 20.24 0.52
CA SER A 7 -35.60 19.98 -0.89
C SER A 7 -34.25 20.56 -1.34
N LEU A 8 -33.87 21.72 -0.79
CA LEU A 8 -32.53 22.29 -0.99
C LEU A 8 -31.43 21.40 -0.39
N ILE A 9 -31.63 20.89 0.84
CA ILE A 9 -30.66 19.99 1.49
C ILE A 9 -30.51 18.69 0.69
N GLU A 10 -31.62 18.10 0.24
CA GLU A 10 -31.60 16.89 -0.60
C GLU A 10 -30.85 17.14 -1.93
N SER A 11 -31.09 18.28 -2.57
CA SER A 11 -30.40 18.66 -3.82
C SER A 11 -28.89 18.81 -3.62
N ILE A 12 -28.46 19.39 -2.50
CA ILE A 12 -27.04 19.52 -2.15
C ILE A 12 -26.42 18.15 -1.89
N GLN A 13 -27.12 17.25 -1.20
CA GLN A 13 -26.65 15.88 -0.95
C GLN A 13 -26.51 15.08 -2.26
N ILE A 14 -27.46 15.24 -3.19
CA ILE A 14 -27.40 14.61 -4.51
C ILE A 14 -26.19 15.13 -5.29
N LEU A 15 -26.01 16.45 -5.36
CA LEU A 15 -24.86 17.07 -6.05
C LEU A 15 -23.51 16.66 -5.44
N ALA A 16 -23.42 16.58 -4.11
CA ALA A 16 -22.23 16.10 -3.41
C ALA A 16 -21.97 14.62 -3.72
N GLY A 17 -23.02 13.79 -3.70
CA GLY A 17 -22.94 12.38 -4.04
C GLY A 17 -22.51 12.13 -5.49
N GLU A 18 -23.02 12.90 -6.45
CA GLU A 18 -22.60 12.80 -7.85
C GLU A 18 -21.14 13.25 -8.06
N ARG A 19 -20.69 14.32 -7.39
CA ARG A 19 -19.28 14.71 -7.46
C ARG A 19 -18.36 13.67 -6.87
N LEU A 20 -18.71 13.05 -5.74
CA LEU A 20 -17.92 11.97 -5.14
C LEU A 20 -17.85 10.72 -6.03
N LYS A 21 -18.92 10.40 -6.76
CA LYS A 21 -18.92 9.30 -7.75
C LYS A 21 -17.97 9.54 -8.92
N ASN A 22 -17.72 10.80 -9.28
CA ASN A 22 -16.80 11.19 -10.35
C ASN A 22 -15.34 11.33 -9.88
N ILE A 23 -15.07 11.19 -8.58
CA ILE A 23 -13.70 11.17 -8.09
C ILE A 23 -13.23 9.71 -8.08
N ASN A 24 -12.35 9.36 -9.02
CA ASN A 24 -11.67 8.07 -9.05
C ASN A 24 -10.69 7.96 -7.89
N PHE A 25 -11.19 7.61 -6.71
CA PHE A 25 -10.33 7.19 -5.61
C PHE A 25 -9.76 5.82 -5.94
N THR A 26 -8.43 5.72 -5.98
CA THR A 26 -7.74 4.43 -6.04
C THR A 26 -8.04 3.67 -4.74
N LYS A 27 -8.41 2.40 -4.88
CA LYS A 27 -8.71 1.54 -3.73
C LYS A 27 -7.50 0.69 -3.41
N SER A 28 -7.08 0.72 -2.15
CA SER A 28 -6.02 -0.14 -1.63
C SER A 28 -6.62 -1.30 -0.86
N PHE A 29 -6.01 -2.46 -1.02
CA PHE A 29 -6.38 -3.71 -0.38
C PHE A 29 -5.13 -4.36 0.21
N THR A 30 -5.29 -5.11 1.28
CA THR A 30 -4.27 -6.03 1.76
C THR A 30 -4.58 -7.44 1.26
N GLY A 31 -3.55 -8.21 0.95
CA GLY A 31 -3.70 -9.59 0.51
C GLY A 31 -2.46 -10.43 0.80
N ILE A 32 -2.60 -11.74 0.65
CA ILE A 32 -1.51 -12.70 0.86
C ILE A 32 -1.05 -13.22 -0.49
N VAL A 33 0.26 -13.21 -0.73
CA VAL A 33 0.85 -13.71 -1.97
C VAL A 33 0.78 -15.23 -1.99
N ILE A 34 0.10 -15.78 -3.01
CA ILE A 34 -0.02 -17.23 -3.22
C ILE A 34 1.11 -17.74 -4.10
N GLU A 35 1.48 -16.96 -5.12
CA GLU A 35 2.48 -17.32 -6.12
C GLU A 35 3.12 -16.06 -6.72
N VAL A 36 4.40 -16.15 -7.08
CA VAL A 36 5.17 -15.07 -7.73
C VAL A 36 5.82 -15.62 -9.00
N ASN A 37 5.57 -14.94 -10.12
CA ASN A 37 6.07 -15.26 -11.45
C ASN A 37 6.71 -14.02 -12.07
N GLY A 38 7.96 -13.73 -11.69
CA GLY A 38 8.71 -12.58 -12.18
C GLY A 38 8.10 -11.26 -11.72
N LEU A 39 7.52 -10.49 -12.64
CA LEU A 39 6.85 -9.21 -12.35
C LEU A 39 5.33 -9.34 -12.16
N GLN A 40 4.84 -10.56 -11.97
CA GLN A 40 3.44 -10.86 -11.69
C GLN A 40 3.33 -11.71 -10.43
N ALA A 41 2.26 -11.50 -9.66
CA ALA A 41 1.93 -12.34 -8.52
C ALA A 41 0.43 -12.62 -8.47
N ILE A 42 0.08 -13.81 -8.00
CA ILE A 42 -1.27 -14.15 -7.60
C ILE A 42 -1.40 -13.80 -6.12
N VAL A 43 -2.30 -12.87 -5.82
CA VAL A 43 -2.57 -12.41 -4.45
C VAL A 43 -3.99 -12.78 -4.06
N GLU A 44 -4.15 -13.44 -2.93
CA GLU A 44 -5.47 -13.66 -2.34
C GLU A 44 -5.92 -12.37 -1.64
N ILE A 45 -6.98 -11.77 -2.17
CA ILE A 45 -7.59 -10.54 -1.64
C ILE A 45 -9.05 -10.87 -1.31
N ASN A 46 -9.45 -10.73 -0.05
CA ASN A 46 -10.81 -11.03 0.43
C ASN A 46 -11.32 -12.43 0.03
N GLY A 47 -10.46 -13.45 0.09
CA GLY A 47 -10.82 -14.84 -0.24
C GLY A 47 -10.94 -15.13 -1.74
N SER A 48 -10.45 -14.23 -2.60
CA SER A 48 -10.40 -14.43 -4.06
C SER A 48 -9.01 -14.15 -4.60
N ASN A 49 -8.55 -15.01 -5.50
CA ASN A 49 -7.27 -14.83 -6.18
C ASN A 49 -7.37 -13.69 -7.20
N SER A 50 -6.38 -12.81 -7.19
CA SER A 50 -6.24 -11.69 -8.11
C SER A 50 -4.84 -11.62 -8.69
N ASP A 51 -4.77 -11.48 -10.01
CA ASP A 51 -3.52 -11.18 -10.70
C ASP A 51 -3.08 -9.75 -10.40
N CYS A 52 -1.84 -9.61 -9.93
CA CYS A 52 -1.25 -8.34 -9.53
C CYS A 52 0.10 -8.15 -10.23
N ILE A 53 0.37 -6.92 -10.66
CA ILE A 53 1.65 -6.51 -11.23
C ILE A 53 2.58 -6.10 -10.09
N ILE A 54 3.81 -6.59 -10.13
CA ILE A 54 4.87 -6.22 -9.19
C ILE A 54 5.79 -5.19 -9.87
N PRO A 55 5.96 -3.99 -9.28
CA PRO A 55 6.99 -3.05 -9.68
C PRO A 55 8.39 -3.66 -9.58
N GLN A 56 9.27 -3.33 -10.52
CA GLN A 56 10.60 -3.94 -10.60
C GLN A 56 11.46 -3.73 -9.35
N ASN A 57 11.28 -2.61 -8.64
CA ASN A 57 11.98 -2.33 -7.38
C ASN A 57 11.51 -3.23 -6.21
N LEU A 58 10.32 -3.83 -6.31
CA LEU A 58 9.74 -4.70 -5.27
C LEU A 58 9.88 -6.19 -5.60
N SER A 59 10.22 -6.56 -6.84
CA SER A 59 10.22 -7.98 -7.27
C SER A 59 11.20 -8.86 -6.51
N SER A 60 12.31 -8.30 -6.02
CA SER A 60 13.29 -9.03 -5.20
C SER A 60 12.85 -9.27 -3.75
N TYR A 61 11.81 -8.57 -3.28
CA TYR A 61 11.42 -8.54 -1.87
C TYR A 61 10.09 -9.22 -1.58
N ILE A 62 9.39 -9.68 -2.62
CA ILE A 62 8.09 -10.34 -2.52
C ILE A 62 8.23 -11.84 -2.70
N GLY A 63 7.86 -12.60 -1.66
CA GLY A 63 7.80 -14.05 -1.68
C GLY A 63 6.39 -14.59 -1.49
N LYS A 64 6.25 -15.91 -1.69
CA LYS A 64 5.04 -16.65 -1.32
C LYS A 64 4.77 -16.50 0.18
N ASN A 65 3.50 -16.33 0.54
CA ASN A 65 2.96 -16.07 1.88
C ASN A 65 3.26 -14.69 2.46
N ASP A 66 3.94 -13.79 1.74
CA ASP A 66 4.09 -12.42 2.20
C ASP A 66 2.76 -11.66 2.11
N ILE A 67 2.58 -10.69 3.01
CA ILE A 67 1.44 -9.78 2.97
C ILE A 67 1.80 -8.62 2.05
N VAL A 68 0.90 -8.24 1.15
CA VAL A 68 1.13 -7.14 0.21
C VAL A 68 -0.01 -6.13 0.26
N ILE A 69 0.34 -4.86 0.02
CA ILE A 69 -0.61 -3.78 -0.21
C ILE A 69 -0.79 -3.68 -1.72
N VAL A 70 -2.02 -3.85 -2.18
CA VAL A 70 -2.39 -3.87 -3.60
C VAL A 70 -3.31 -2.69 -3.88
N GLN A 71 -2.99 -1.91 -4.92
CA GLN A 71 -3.80 -0.79 -5.34
C GLN A 71 -4.45 -1.08 -6.70
N ASP A 72 -5.77 -0.88 -6.77
CA ASP A 72 -6.51 -0.88 -8.03
C ASP A 72 -6.42 0.53 -8.64
N ILE A 73 -5.62 0.65 -9.70
CA ILE A 73 -5.27 1.94 -10.31
C ILE A 73 -6.37 2.41 -11.27
N SER A 74 -7.04 1.48 -11.92
CA SER A 74 -8.09 1.77 -12.89
C SER A 74 -9.50 1.73 -12.27
N ASN A 75 -9.64 1.30 -11.01
CA ASN A 75 -10.93 1.10 -10.32
C ASN A 75 -11.87 0.13 -11.06
N THR A 76 -11.33 -0.62 -12.02
CA THR A 76 -12.02 -1.60 -12.86
C THR A 76 -11.74 -3.03 -12.39
N LYS A 77 -11.01 -3.21 -11.28
CA LYS A 77 -10.53 -4.50 -10.75
C LYS A 77 -9.54 -5.25 -11.65
N SER A 78 -9.25 -4.72 -12.85
CA SER A 78 -8.45 -5.39 -13.88
C SER A 78 -6.96 -5.11 -13.79
N GLN A 79 -6.55 -3.97 -13.23
CA GLN A 79 -5.15 -3.60 -13.07
C GLN A 79 -4.84 -3.30 -11.60
N LYS A 80 -4.32 -4.33 -10.94
CA LYS A 80 -3.90 -4.28 -9.55
C LYS A 80 -2.38 -4.25 -9.50
N ILE A 81 -1.81 -3.29 -8.78
CA ILE A 81 -0.36 -3.15 -8.61
C ILE A 81 0.00 -3.32 -7.15
N VAL A 82 1.04 -4.10 -6.87
CA VAL A 82 1.63 -4.19 -5.53
C VAL A 82 2.37 -2.89 -5.23
N GLN A 83 1.93 -2.17 -4.20
CA GLN A 83 2.53 -0.91 -3.75
C GLN A 83 3.48 -1.10 -2.57
N GLY A 84 3.37 -2.20 -1.85
CA GLY A 84 4.21 -2.49 -0.71
C GLY A 84 4.13 -3.95 -0.30
N VAL A 85 5.17 -4.41 0.37
CA VAL A 85 5.27 -5.76 0.91
C VAL A 85 5.58 -5.67 2.40
N ILE A 86 4.90 -6.50 3.17
CA ILE A 86 5.17 -6.78 4.57
C ILE A 86 5.64 -8.23 4.57
N SER A 87 6.95 -8.40 4.38
CA SER A 87 7.54 -9.73 4.24
C SER A 87 7.67 -10.40 5.61
N SER A 88 7.31 -11.68 5.66
CA SER A 88 7.56 -12.52 6.83
C SER A 88 8.96 -13.15 6.81
N THR A 89 9.59 -13.14 5.63
CA THR A 89 10.84 -13.86 5.34
C THR A 89 12.04 -12.93 5.29
N ASN A 90 11.86 -11.72 4.72
CA ASN A 90 12.88 -10.67 4.69
C ASN A 90 12.78 -9.84 5.99
N ARG A 91 13.54 -10.26 7.00
CA ARG A 91 13.53 -9.66 8.36
C ARG A 91 14.12 -8.25 8.43
N ASP A 92 14.81 -7.82 7.38
CA ASP A 92 15.51 -6.53 7.34
C ASP A 92 14.65 -5.41 6.72
N MET A 93 13.32 -5.54 6.72
CA MET A 93 12.42 -4.44 6.39
C MET A 93 12.03 -3.72 7.68
N PHE A 94 12.66 -2.58 7.93
CA PHE A 94 12.35 -1.74 9.08
C PHE A 94 11.78 -0.40 8.64
N HIS A 95 10.70 0.01 9.33
CA HIS A 95 10.08 1.31 9.17
C HIS A 95 10.38 2.13 10.43
N ILE A 96 11.25 3.13 10.29
CA ILE A 96 11.54 4.08 11.37
C ILE A 96 10.64 5.28 11.14
N TYR A 97 9.82 5.63 12.12
CA TYR A 97 9.05 6.87 12.07
C TYR A 97 9.90 8.01 12.64
N ASP A 98 10.30 8.94 11.77
CA ASP A 98 10.99 10.16 12.15
C ASP A 98 9.96 11.18 12.66
N THR A 99 9.92 11.36 13.98
CA THR A 99 9.00 12.29 14.65
C THR A 99 9.35 13.76 14.43
N VAL A 100 10.57 14.07 14.01
CA VAL A 100 11.03 15.45 13.78
C VAL A 100 10.58 15.94 12.41
N GLU A 101 10.74 15.09 11.39
CA GLU A 101 10.34 15.40 10.02
C GLU A 101 8.94 14.90 9.64
N ASP A 102 8.22 14.27 10.58
CA ASP A 102 6.87 13.71 10.41
C ASP A 102 6.76 12.78 9.18
N ARG A 103 7.71 11.87 9.05
CA ARG A 103 7.80 10.94 7.92
C ARG A 103 8.22 9.54 8.32
N ILE A 104 7.78 8.56 7.56
CA ILE A 104 8.27 7.18 7.68
C ILE A 104 9.55 7.08 6.84
N VAL A 105 10.67 6.85 7.51
CA VAL A 105 11.94 6.45 6.91
C VAL A 105 11.93 4.92 6.87
N SER A 106 11.44 4.39 5.74
CA SER A 106 11.45 2.96 5.46
C SER A 106 12.78 2.58 4.85
N SER A 107 13.53 1.70 5.50
CA SER A 107 14.75 1.15 4.95
C SER A 107 14.48 -0.28 4.48
N ILE A 108 14.29 -0.41 3.17
CA ILE A 108 14.90 -1.54 2.44
C ILE A 108 16.38 -1.21 2.18
N GLU A 109 16.72 0.09 2.17
CA GLU A 109 18.08 0.60 2.02
C GLU A 109 18.76 0.68 3.38
N GLN A 110 19.81 -0.12 3.51
CA GLN A 110 20.93 -0.02 4.43
C GLN A 110 21.09 1.38 5.05
N LEU A 111 21.05 1.48 6.38
CA LEU A 111 21.37 2.73 7.08
C LEU A 111 22.84 3.06 6.80
N TRP A 112 23.09 4.24 6.24
CA TRP A 112 24.43 4.70 5.85
C TRP A 112 24.83 5.87 6.74
N ASP A 113 26.01 5.76 7.34
CA ASP A 113 26.64 6.86 8.07
C ASP A 113 27.36 7.77 7.06
N GLU A 114 26.84 8.97 6.82
CA GLU A 114 27.48 9.92 5.89
C GLU A 114 28.82 10.47 6.42
N GLU A 115 28.99 10.56 7.74
CA GLU A 115 30.21 11.11 8.34
C GLU A 115 31.33 10.07 8.35
N LEU A 116 30.98 8.82 8.66
CA LEU A 116 31.90 7.69 8.72
C LEU A 116 31.99 6.90 7.41
N GLN A 117 31.17 7.22 6.41
CA GLN A 117 31.10 6.57 5.09
C GLN A 117 31.01 5.05 5.20
N GLN A 118 30.16 4.55 6.10
CA GLN A 118 30.02 3.13 6.37
C GLN A 118 28.58 2.72 6.65
N GLU A 119 28.32 1.42 6.50
CA GLU A 119 27.03 0.82 6.81
C GLU A 119 26.82 0.74 8.33
N ILE A 120 25.64 1.14 8.78
CA ILE A 120 25.24 1.03 10.18
C ILE A 120 24.50 -0.29 10.37
N HIS A 121 25.17 -1.25 11.01
CA HIS A 121 24.53 -2.49 11.44
C HIS A 121 23.83 -2.29 12.78
N VAL A 122 22.50 -2.23 12.76
CA VAL A 122 21.68 -2.15 13.97
C VAL A 122 21.34 -3.58 14.42
N VAL A 123 21.86 -3.99 15.59
CA VAL A 123 21.44 -5.22 16.27
C VAL A 123 20.45 -4.83 17.37
N PHE A 124 19.19 -5.24 17.21
CA PHE A 124 18.20 -5.07 18.27
C PHE A 124 18.33 -6.22 19.28
N GLU A 125 18.74 -5.90 20.50
CA GLU A 125 18.52 -6.76 21.66
C GLU A 125 17.15 -6.43 22.25
N ILE A 126 16.28 -7.44 22.31
CA ILE A 126 15.00 -7.36 23.03
C ILE A 126 15.26 -7.96 24.41
N GLU A 127 15.18 -7.15 25.46
CA GLU A 127 15.11 -7.61 26.86
C GLU A 127 13.73 -8.19 27.20
#